data_AF-A0A1G9FZ41-F1
#
_entry.id   AF-A0A1G9FZ41-F1
#
_cell.length_a   1.000
_cell.length_b   1.000
_cell.length_c   1.000
_cell.angle_alpha   90.00
_cell.angle_beta   90.00
_cell.angle_gamma   90.00
#
_symmetry.space_group_name_H-M   'P 1'
#
loop_
_entity.id
_entity.type
_entity.pdbx_description
1 polymer ?
#
loop_
_entity_poly.entity_id
_entity_poly.type
_entity_poly.pdbx_seq_one_letter_code
_entity_poly.pdbx_strand_id
1 'polypeptide(L)' 'MSPHGKKMIAPVVITIIFLLYLFIYGAMLMQALVEEPLALILAIPLVLLGIGMVYMLFARIREIRSGEEDDLDNY' A
#
# COMPACT_ATOMS: atom_id res chain seq x y z
N MET A 1 8.30 4.62 23.00
CA MET A 1 7.98 5.08 21.63
C MET A 1 7.64 6.56 21.68
N SER A 2 8.18 7.38 20.79
CA SER A 2 7.71 8.77 20.63
C SER A 2 6.25 8.79 20.17
N PRO A 3 5.47 9.86 20.44
CA PRO A 3 4.08 10.00 19.99
C PRO A 3 3.93 9.75 18.47
N HIS A 4 4.87 10.32 17.70
CA HIS A 4 5.03 10.11 16.26
C HIS A 4 5.20 8.64 15.88
N GLY A 5 6.00 7.88 16.65
CA GLY A 5 6.22 6.46 16.41
C GLY A 5 4.96 5.61 16.60
N LYS A 6 4.06 5.98 17.52
CA LYS A 6 2.76 5.30 17.68
C LYS A 6 1.82 5.57 16.51
N LYS A 7 1.77 6.81 16.03
CA LYS A 7 0.95 7.22 14.87
C LYS A 7 1.41 6.55 13.57
N MET A 8 2.70 6.20 13.46
CA MET A 8 3.24 5.49 12.29
C MET A 8 2.90 4.00 12.22
N ILE A 9 2.51 3.35 13.32
CA ILE A 9 2.23 1.90 13.31
C ILE A 9 1.06 1.58 12.38
N ALA A 10 -0.06 2.30 12.53
CA ALA A 10 -1.27 2.04 11.77
C ALA A 10 -1.04 2.07 10.24
N PRO A 11 -0.50 3.16 9.64
CA PRO A 11 -0.28 3.20 8.21
C PRO A 11 0.72 2.14 7.74
N VAL A 12 1.81 1.88 8.48
CA VAL A 12 2.80 0.86 8.11
C VAL A 12 2.18 -0.54 8.09
N VAL A 13 1.43 -0.90 9.13
CA VAL A 13 0.79 -2.22 9.24
C VAL A 13 -0.24 -2.40 8.12
N ILE A 14 -1.06 -1.38 7.85
CA ILE A 14 -2.05 -1.42 6.77
C ILE A 14 -1.36 -1.60 5.41
N THR A 15 -0.29 -0.84 5.13
CA THR A 15 0.47 -1.00 3.89
C THR A 15 1.06 -2.40 3.75
N ILE A 16 1.65 -2.97 4.82
CA ILE A 16 2.21 -4.33 4.78
C ILE A 16 1.13 -5.36 4.49
N ILE A 17 -0.01 -5.31 5.19
CA ILE A 17 -1.12 -6.24 5.00
C ILE A 17 -1.64 -6.14 3.55
N PHE A 18 -1.79 -4.93 3.03
CA PHE A 18 -2.28 -4.71 1.67
C PHE A 18 -1.30 -5.20 0.60
N LEU A 19 0.01 -4.97 0.78
CA LEU A 19 1.04 -5.47 -0.14
C LEU A 19 1.10 -7.00 -0.12
N LEU A 20 0.95 -7.63 1.05
CA LEU A 20 0.84 -9.09 1.14
C LEU A 20 -0.41 -9.61 0.42
N TYR A 21 -1.55 -8.94 0.60
CA TYR A 21 -2.78 -9.27 -0.12
C TYR A 21 -2.60 -9.17 -1.64
N LEU A 22 -2.04 -8.05 -2.14
CA LEU A 22 -1.78 -7.88 -3.57
C LEU A 22 -0.80 -8.93 -4.11
N PHE A 23 0.22 -9.28 -3.33
CA PHE A 23 1.19 -10.30 -3.71
C PHE A 23 0.53 -11.67 -3.86
N ILE A 24 -0.25 -12.10 -2.87
CA ILE A 24 -0.98 -13.38 -2.92
C ILE A 24 -1.98 -13.38 -4.08
N TYR A 25 -2.76 -12.31 -4.21
CA TYR A 25 -3.73 -12.17 -5.30
C TYR A 25 -3.06 -12.20 -6.67
N GLY A 26 -1.96 -11.46 -6.85
CA GLY A 26 -1.17 -11.46 -8.08
C GLY A 26 -0.60 -12.84 -8.39
N ALA A 27 -0.09 -13.56 -7.40
CA ALA A 27 0.41 -14.93 -7.57
C ALA A 27 -0.69 -15.91 -8.00
N MET A 28 -1.91 -15.79 -7.43
CA MET A 28 -3.06 -16.58 -7.86
C MET A 28 -3.50 -16.24 -9.28
N LEU A 29 -3.53 -14.96 -9.63
CA LEU A 29 -3.88 -14.49 -10.98
C LEU A 29 -2.89 -15.02 -12.02
N MET A 30 -1.59 -14.94 -11.73
CA MET A 30 -0.56 -15.47 -12.61
C MET A 30 -0.70 -16.98 -12.81
N GLN A 31 -1.00 -17.75 -11.75
CA GLN A 31 -1.26 -19.19 -11.87
C GLN A 31 -2.51 -19.52 -12.70
N ALA A 32 -3.57 -18.69 -12.61
CA ALA A 32 -4.81 -18.91 -13.34
C ALA A 32 -4.70 -18.56 -14.84
N LEU A 33 -3.77 -17.69 -15.22
CA LEU A 33 -3.67 -17.10 -16.56
C LEU A 33 -2.30 -17.30 -17.21
N VAL A 34 -1.48 -18.27 -16.75
CA VAL A 34 -0.06 -18.46 -17.14
C VAL A 34 0.20 -18.35 -18.64
N GLU A 35 -0.70 -18.86 -19.49
CA GLU A 35 -0.50 -18.91 -20.95
C GLU A 35 -1.17 -17.76 -21.70
N GLU A 36 -1.91 -16.90 -21.01
CA GLU A 36 -2.64 -15.80 -21.62
C GLU A 36 -1.83 -14.49 -21.54
N PRO A 37 -1.60 -13.77 -22.65
CA PRO A 37 -0.98 -12.44 -22.62
C PRO A 37 -1.77 -11.45 -21.76
N LEU A 38 -3.04 -11.75 -21.48
CA LEU A 38 -3.89 -11.03 -20.55
C LEU A 38 -3.34 -10.99 -19.12
N ALA A 39 -2.60 -12.01 -18.67
CA ALA A 39 -2.00 -12.04 -17.34
C ALA A 39 -1.02 -10.87 -17.12
N LEU A 40 -0.19 -10.57 -18.12
CA LEU A 40 0.75 -9.46 -18.11
C LEU A 40 0.02 -8.12 -18.07
N ILE A 41 -1.04 -7.97 -18.87
CA ILE A 41 -1.84 -6.73 -18.91
C ILE A 41 -2.50 -6.48 -17.55
N LEU A 42 -3.01 -7.52 -16.90
CA LEU A 42 -3.65 -7.44 -15.58
C LEU A 42 -2.64 -7.30 -14.43
N ALA A 43 -1.39 -7.73 -14.61
CA ALA A 43 -0.32 -7.52 -13.64
C ALA A 43 0.10 -6.04 -13.53
N ILE A 44 0.03 -5.27 -14.61
CA ILE A 44 0.38 -3.83 -14.63
C ILE A 44 -0.39 -3.01 -13.58
N PRO A 45 -1.75 -3.01 -13.55
CA PRO A 45 -2.49 -2.24 -12.54
C PRO A 45 -2.21 -2.73 -11.11
N LEU A 46 -1.95 -4.03 -10.93
CA LEU A 46 -1.55 -4.62 -9.64
C LEU A 46 -0.25 -4.01 -9.12
N VAL A 47 0.77 -3.89 -9.98
CA VAL A 47 2.05 -3.27 -9.63
C VAL A 47 1.86 -1.77 -9.35
N LEU A 48 1.07 -1.07 -10.18
CA LEU A 48 0.80 0.36 -9.98
C LEU A 48 0.09 0.62 -8.64
N LEU A 49 -0.86 -0.23 -8.25
CA LEU A 49 -1.50 -0.16 -6.93
C LEU A 49 -0.50 -0.36 -5.79
N GLY A 50 0.40 -1.33 -5.93
CA GLY A 50 1.47 -1.56 -4.95
C GLY A 50 2.38 -0.35 -4.77
N ILE A 51 2.82 0.26 -5.88
CA ILE A 51 3.62 1.50 -5.87
C ILE A 51 2.83 2.64 -5.22
N GLY A 52 1.55 2.80 -5.59
CA GLY A 52 0.67 3.82 -5.01
C GLY A 52 0.54 3.70 -3.49
N MET A 53 0.39 2.48 -2.96
CA MET A 53 0.30 2.25 -1.52
C MET A 53 1.59 2.61 -0.78
N VAL A 54 2.75 2.32 -1.39
CA VAL A 54 4.05 2.72 -0.83
C VAL A 54 4.19 4.25 -0.87
N TYR A 55 3.79 4.89 -1.96
CA TYR A 55 3.79 6.35 -2.08
C TYR A 55 2.91 7.01 -1.00
N MET A 56 1.68 6.50 -0.81
CA MET A 56 0.76 7.00 0.24
C MET A 56 1.33 6.81 1.64
N LEU A 57 2.03 5.69 1.90
CA LEU A 57 2.74 5.49 3.16
C LEU A 57 3.83 6.55 3.37
N PHE A 58 4.62 6.84 2.34
CA PHE A 58 5.64 7.90 2.43
C PHE A 58 5.04 9.28 2.68
N ALA A 59 3.95 9.62 1.99
CA ALA A 59 3.21 10.86 2.23
C ALA A 59 2.76 10.96 3.68
N ARG A 60 2.12 9.91 4.22
CA ARG A 60 1.71 9.88 5.64
C ARG A 60 2.85 9.98 6.63
N ILE A 61 3.95 9.27 6.38
CA ILE A 61 5.13 9.38 7.24
C ILE A 61 5.67 10.82 7.22
N ARG A 62 5.63 11.49 6.07
CA ARG A 62 6.09 12.87 5.93
C ARG A 62 5.20 13.84 6.70
N GLU A 63 3.88 13.72 6.58
CA GLU A 63 2.89 14.53 7.29
C GLU A 63 2.99 14.36 8.81
N ILE A 64 3.02 13.11 9.29
CA ILE A 64 3.21 12.83 10.72
C ILE A 64 4.50 13.49 11.22
N ARG A 65 5.58 13.46 10.44
CA ARG A 65 6.87 14.06 10.81
C ARG A 65 6.92 15.58 10.67
N SER A 66 6.16 16.18 9.75
CA SER A 66 6.08 17.64 9.60
C SER A 66 5.21 18.28 10.67
N GLY A 67 4.39 17.49 11.37
CA GLY A 67 3.41 18.03 12.32
C GLY A 67 2.22 18.70 11.64
N GLU A 68 2.12 18.59 10.32
CA GLU A 68 0.88 18.81 9.58
C GLU A 68 0.05 17.55 9.78
N GLU A 69 -0.62 17.46 10.94
CA GLU A 69 -1.56 16.38 11.19
C GLU A 69 -2.69 16.53 10.17
N ASP A 70 -2.83 15.54 9.27
CA ASP A 70 -4.03 15.42 8.45
C ASP A 70 -5.17 15.03 9.38
N ASP A 71 -5.73 16.05 10.03
CA ASP A 71 -6.84 15.99 10.97
C ASP A 71 -8.11 15.64 10.20
N LEU A 72 -8.19 14.40 9.72
CA LEU A 72 -9.44 13.75 9.33
C LEU A 72 -10.44 13.68 10.51
N ASP A 73 -9.98 13.95 11.75
CA ASP A 73 -10.81 14.10 12.95
C ASP A 73 -11.79 15.30 12.88
N ASN A 74 -11.66 16.19 11.88
CA ASN A 74 -12.58 17.32 11.64
C ASN A 74 -13.71 17.06 10.62
N TYR A 75 -13.95 15.81 10.22
CA TYR A 75 -15.07 15.45 9.32
C TYR A 75 -16.02 14.43 9.94
#